data_AF-A0A358T414-F1
#
_entry.id   AF-A0A358T414-F1
#
_cell.length_a   1.000
_cell.length_b   1.000
_cell.length_c   1.000
_cell.angle_alpha   90.00
_cell.angle_beta   90.00
_cell.angle_gamma   90.00
#
_symmetry.space_group_name_H-M   'P 1'
#
loop_
_entity.id
_entity.type
_entity.pdbx_description
1 polymer ?
#
loop_
_entity_poly.entity_id
_entity_poly.type
_entity_poly.pdbx_seq_one_letter_code
_entity_poly.pdbx_strand_id
1 'polypeptide(L)'
;MNIKFLGIMIMALTITTSAYGVLRKILALEADTHIHRIWSGTPSDEEMIKKSLIFMSKEDVDVVDPKYTQAESFLQFYNESNETIGRAPFLRFSSTCKKIFDESDNRHKAAVYMLLERVREESEKLLKMRRRIEECNRQYEDTPRERDPDIDRILDLFLNFD
;
A
#
# COMPACT_ATOMS: atom_id res chain seq x y z
N MET A 1 -41.38 14.27 -12.38
CA MET A 1 -39.98 13.85 -12.13
C MET A 1 -39.59 12.92 -13.28
N ASN A 2 -38.68 13.36 -14.16
CA ASN A 2 -38.46 12.75 -15.47
C ASN A 2 -37.60 11.46 -15.39
N ILE A 3 -38.19 10.30 -15.71
CA ILE A 3 -37.53 8.99 -15.80
C ILE A 3 -36.26 9.00 -16.69
N LYS A 4 -36.20 9.91 -17.67
CA LYS A 4 -35.03 10.11 -18.54
C LYS A 4 -33.78 10.58 -17.79
N PHE A 5 -33.93 11.38 -16.72
CA PHE A 5 -32.80 11.82 -15.89
C PHE A 5 -32.27 10.71 -14.98
N LEU A 6 -33.15 9.83 -14.51
CA LEU A 6 -32.77 8.70 -13.66
C LEU A 6 -31.89 7.70 -14.43
N GLY A 7 -32.23 7.41 -15.69
CA GLY A 7 -31.43 6.52 -16.55
C GLY A 7 -30.02 7.05 -16.85
N ILE A 8 -29.88 8.36 -17.07
CA ILE A 8 -28.57 9.00 -17.28
C ILE A 8 -27.73 8.96 -15.99
N MET A 9 -28.36 9.19 -14.84
CA MET A 9 -27.66 9.10 -13.55
C MET A 9 -27.16 7.69 -13.23
N ILE A 10 -27.95 6.66 -13.52
CA ILE A 10 -27.56 5.26 -13.30
C ILE A 10 -26.38 4.88 -14.21
N MET A 11 -26.41 5.26 -15.49
CA MET A 11 -25.28 5.01 -16.40
C MET A 11 -24.02 5.76 -15.94
N ALA A 12 -24.13 7.02 -15.52
CA ALA A 12 -23.01 7.77 -14.96
C ALA A 12 -22.44 7.08 -13.71
N LEU A 13 -23.28 6.62 -12.78
CA LEU A 13 -22.87 5.88 -11.58
C LEU A 13 -22.15 4.57 -11.90
N THR A 14 -22.60 3.81 -12.90
CA THR A 14 -21.94 2.56 -13.32
C THR A 14 -20.60 2.79 -14.00
N ILE A 15 -20.48 3.88 -14.76
CA ILE A 15 -19.22 4.23 -15.43
C ILE A 15 -18.20 4.71 -14.38
N THR A 16 -18.61 5.59 -13.45
CA THR A 16 -17.73 6.09 -12.39
C THR A 16 -17.28 4.99 -11.45
N THR A 17 -18.14 4.02 -11.10
CA THR A 17 -17.73 2.86 -10.29
C THR A 17 -16.72 1.96 -11.01
N SER A 18 -16.85 1.78 -12.33
CA SER A 18 -15.88 1.00 -13.11
C SER A 18 -14.51 1.67 -13.20
N ALA A 19 -14.46 3.00 -13.43
CA ALA A 19 -13.23 3.77 -13.51
C ALA A 19 -12.51 3.85 -12.16
N TYR A 20 -13.27 4.07 -11.08
CA TYR A 20 -12.75 4.09 -9.71
C TYR A 20 -12.18 2.73 -9.28
N GLY A 21 -12.79 1.63 -9.74
CA GLY A 21 -12.26 0.27 -9.55
C GLY A 21 -10.92 0.02 -10.27
N VAL A 22 -10.75 0.56 -11.48
CA VAL A 22 -9.49 0.47 -12.24
C VAL A 22 -8.38 1.28 -11.56
N LEU A 23 -8.69 2.51 -11.15
CA LEU A 23 -7.74 3.37 -10.41
C LEU A 23 -7.19 2.67 -9.17
N ARG A 24 -8.05 2.03 -8.37
CA ARG A 24 -7.63 1.29 -7.16
C ARG A 24 -6.71 0.11 -7.47
N LYS A 25 -6.90 -0.58 -8.60
CA LYS A 25 -6.03 -1.69 -9.01
C LYS A 25 -4.65 -1.20 -9.42
N ILE A 26 -4.57 -0.12 -10.20
CA ILE A 26 -3.29 0.45 -10.62
C ILE A 26 -2.56 1.01 -9.38
N LEU A 27 -3.27 1.75 -8.51
CA LEU A 27 -2.72 2.21 -7.23
C LEU A 27 -2.15 1.06 -6.39
N ALA A 28 -2.86 -0.08 -6.31
CA ALA A 28 -2.35 -1.24 -5.58
C ALA A 28 -1.06 -1.80 -6.19
N LEU A 29 -0.97 -1.90 -7.51
CA LEU A 29 0.23 -2.36 -8.21
C LEU A 29 1.43 -1.44 -7.98
N GLU A 30 1.20 -0.12 -8.07
CA GLU A 30 2.24 0.88 -7.82
C GLU A 30 2.69 0.86 -6.36
N ALA A 31 1.75 0.73 -5.42
CA ALA A 31 2.07 0.59 -4.01
C ALA A 31 2.91 -0.66 -3.73
N ASP A 32 2.57 -1.82 -4.31
CA ASP A 32 3.33 -3.07 -4.16
C ASP A 32 4.79 -2.91 -4.60
N THR A 33 5.02 -2.17 -5.68
CA THR A 33 6.37 -1.86 -6.16
C THR A 33 7.18 -1.09 -5.12
N HIS A 34 6.58 -0.06 -4.50
CA HIS A 34 7.25 0.71 -3.46
C HIS A 34 7.42 -0.06 -2.15
N ILE A 35 6.43 -0.89 -1.78
CA ILE A 35 6.51 -1.79 -0.63
C ILE A 35 7.71 -2.72 -0.80
N HIS A 36 7.78 -3.45 -1.91
CA HIS A 36 8.91 -4.36 -2.17
C HIS A 36 10.26 -3.66 -1.97
N ARG A 37 10.40 -2.44 -2.51
CA ARG A 37 11.63 -1.64 -2.38
C ARG A 37 11.93 -1.19 -0.96
N ILE A 38 10.92 -0.72 -0.22
CA ILE A 38 11.05 -0.35 1.20
C ILE A 38 11.56 -1.54 2.01
N TRP A 39 11.02 -2.74 1.75
CA TRP A 39 11.37 -3.94 2.49
C TRP A 39 12.66 -4.61 2.01
N SER A 40 13.07 -4.40 0.76
CA SER A 40 14.40 -4.79 0.25
C SER A 40 15.51 -3.77 0.57
N GLY A 41 15.16 -2.62 1.17
CA GLY A 41 16.11 -1.55 1.46
C GLY A 41 16.55 -0.74 0.23
N THR A 42 15.87 -0.89 -0.90
CA THR A 42 16.16 -0.14 -2.12
C THR A 42 15.43 1.21 -2.08
N PRO A 43 16.12 2.36 -2.18
CA PRO A 43 15.45 3.65 -2.12
C PRO A 43 14.53 3.87 -3.32
N SER A 44 13.37 4.50 -3.09
CA SER A 44 12.56 5.10 -4.17
C SER A 44 12.95 6.57 -4.27
N ASP A 45 13.42 7.00 -5.43
CA ASP A 45 13.69 8.42 -5.68
C ASP A 45 12.41 9.17 -6.10
N GLU A 46 12.52 10.49 -6.18
CA GLU A 46 11.40 11.38 -6.50
C GLU A 46 10.87 11.13 -7.93
N GLU A 47 11.74 10.86 -8.89
CA GLU A 47 11.35 10.63 -10.29
C GLU A 47 10.53 9.34 -10.41
N MET A 48 10.97 8.29 -9.73
CA MET A 48 10.27 7.02 -9.68
C MET A 48 8.88 7.19 -9.04
N ILE A 49 8.79 7.87 -7.89
CA ILE A 49 7.48 8.10 -7.25
C ILE A 49 6.57 8.91 -8.18
N LYS A 50 7.09 9.95 -8.84
CA LYS A 50 6.32 10.75 -9.82
C LYS A 50 5.83 9.91 -11.00
N LYS A 51 6.63 8.97 -11.51
CA LYS A 51 6.22 8.02 -12.55
C LYS A 51 5.11 7.09 -12.09
N SER A 52 5.08 6.72 -10.81
CA SER A 52 4.02 5.89 -10.23
C SER A 52 2.69 6.63 -10.08
N LEU A 53 2.65 7.97 -10.16
CA LEU A 53 1.41 8.75 -9.99
C LEU A 53 0.47 8.74 -11.21
N ILE A 54 0.82 7.98 -12.26
CA ILE A 54 0.05 7.87 -13.51
C ILE A 54 -1.35 7.28 -13.32
N PHE A 55 -1.62 6.62 -12.17
CA PHE A 55 -2.93 6.06 -11.88
C PHE A 55 -4.03 7.11 -11.72
N MET A 56 -3.67 8.39 -11.54
CA MET A 56 -4.60 9.49 -11.35
C MET A 56 -4.72 10.33 -12.62
N SER A 57 -5.90 10.35 -13.24
CA SER A 57 -6.21 11.26 -14.34
C SER A 57 -6.55 12.67 -13.84
N LYS A 58 -6.77 13.62 -14.75
CA LYS A 58 -7.23 14.97 -14.36
C LYS A 58 -8.69 14.95 -13.88
N GLU A 59 -9.50 14.10 -14.51
CA GLU A 59 -10.93 13.93 -14.25
C GLU A 59 -11.18 13.23 -12.91
N ASP A 60 -10.24 12.37 -12.48
CA ASP A 60 -10.36 11.66 -11.20
C ASP A 60 -10.26 12.60 -9.98
N VAL A 61 -9.61 13.77 -10.12
CA VAL A 61 -9.39 14.72 -9.02
C VAL A 61 -10.70 15.23 -8.43
N ASP A 62 -11.72 15.42 -9.27
CA ASP A 62 -13.03 15.92 -8.84
C ASP A 62 -13.91 14.82 -8.21
N VAL A 63 -13.48 13.56 -8.32
CA VAL A 63 -14.22 12.37 -7.83
C VAL A 63 -13.62 11.81 -6.55
N VAL A 64 -12.32 12.04 -6.31
CA VAL A 64 -11.64 11.60 -5.08
C VAL A 64 -12.02 12.47 -3.87
N ASP A 65 -11.89 11.87 -2.69
CA ASP A 65 -12.19 12.56 -1.43
C ASP A 65 -11.34 13.84 -1.30
N PRO A 66 -11.95 15.02 -1.04
CA PRO A 66 -11.23 16.28 -0.87
C PRO A 66 -10.07 16.23 0.13
N LYS A 67 -10.12 15.33 1.13
CA LYS A 67 -9.04 15.13 2.10
C LYS A 67 -7.68 14.94 1.43
N TYR A 68 -7.65 14.31 0.25
CA TYR A 68 -6.41 13.97 -0.44
C TYR A 68 -5.67 15.20 -0.99
N THR A 69 -6.27 16.38 -0.97
CA THR A 69 -5.64 17.64 -1.38
C THR A 69 -5.34 18.59 -0.22
N GLN A 70 -5.82 18.26 0.99
CA GLN A 70 -5.70 19.11 2.16
C GLN A 70 -4.36 18.91 2.86
N ALA A 71 -3.63 20.02 3.06
CA ALA A 71 -2.31 19.97 3.70
C ALA A 71 -2.35 19.49 5.15
N GLU A 72 -3.37 19.92 5.92
CA GLU A 72 -3.53 19.49 7.32
C GLU A 72 -3.79 17.98 7.43
N SER A 73 -4.70 17.46 6.60
CA SER A 73 -5.00 16.02 6.56
C SER A 73 -3.76 15.21 6.17
N PHE A 74 -3.02 15.65 5.15
CA PHE A 74 -1.79 14.99 4.73
C PHE A 74 -0.73 15.01 5.84
N LEU A 75 -0.52 16.16 6.48
CA LEU A 75 0.49 16.30 7.54
C LEU A 75 0.19 15.41 8.74
N GLN A 76 -1.08 15.38 9.17
CA GLN A 76 -1.52 14.48 10.23
C GLN A 76 -1.23 13.02 9.86
N PHE A 77 -1.68 12.58 8.69
CA PHE A 77 -1.48 11.21 8.22
C PHE A 77 0.00 10.85 8.08
N TYR A 78 0.82 11.76 7.58
CA TYR A 78 2.28 11.60 7.43
C TYR A 78 2.96 11.35 8.79
N ASN A 79 2.62 12.15 9.81
CA ASN A 79 3.18 12.00 11.14
C ASN A 79 2.77 10.66 11.75
N GLU A 80 1.47 10.34 11.73
CA GLU A 80 0.93 9.07 12.23
C GLU A 80 1.57 7.86 11.53
N SER A 81 1.78 7.94 10.22
CA SER A 81 2.41 6.90 9.43
C SER A 81 3.86 6.66 9.84
N ASN A 82 4.62 7.73 10.04
CA ASN A 82 6.02 7.66 10.44
C ASN A 82 6.19 7.14 11.86
N GLU A 83 5.31 7.52 12.78
CA GLU A 83 5.28 6.96 14.13
C GLU A 83 4.92 5.47 14.14
N THR A 84 3.96 5.06 13.30
CA THR A 84 3.47 3.68 13.30
C THR A 84 4.46 2.70 12.65
N ILE A 85 5.09 3.09 11.55
CA ILE A 85 6.01 2.21 10.81
C ILE A 85 7.45 2.37 11.31
N GLY A 86 7.93 3.61 11.51
CA GLY A 86 9.21 3.92 12.14
C GLY A 86 10.48 3.35 11.49
N ARG A 87 10.41 2.75 10.28
CA ARG A 87 11.58 2.14 9.62
C ARG A 87 12.26 3.11 8.67
N ALA A 88 13.60 3.17 8.70
CA ALA A 88 14.38 4.12 7.90
C ALA A 88 14.05 4.13 6.38
N PRO A 89 13.87 2.98 5.68
CA PRO A 89 13.47 3.00 4.28
C PRO A 89 12.07 3.59 4.05
N PHE A 90 11.13 3.33 4.96
CA PHE A 90 9.79 3.91 4.91
C PHE A 90 9.84 5.42 5.16
N LEU A 91 10.61 5.88 6.16
CA LEU A 91 10.78 7.31 6.46
C LEU A 91 11.36 8.09 5.28
N ARG A 92 12.28 7.49 4.52
CA ARG A 92 12.81 8.10 3.29
C ARG A 92 11.72 8.23 2.23
N PHE A 93 10.98 7.15 1.99
CA PHE A 93 9.86 7.15 1.04
C PHE A 93 8.80 8.19 1.42
N SER A 94 8.34 8.20 2.67
CA SER A 94 7.32 9.14 3.15
C SER A 94 7.81 10.60 3.07
N SER A 95 9.08 10.86 3.37
CA SER A 95 9.68 12.18 3.22
C SER A 95 9.68 12.65 1.76
N THR A 96 9.94 11.76 0.81
CA THR A 96 9.85 12.09 -0.62
C THR A 96 8.40 12.32 -1.05
N CYS A 97 7.45 11.54 -0.54
CA CYS A 97 6.01 11.78 -0.75
C CYS A 97 5.60 13.16 -0.24
N LYS A 98 6.06 13.56 0.96
CA LYS A 98 5.80 14.89 1.52
C LYS A 98 6.34 16.00 0.63
N LYS A 99 7.58 15.87 0.16
CA LYS A 99 8.18 16.84 -0.77
C LYS A 99 7.32 17.00 -2.04
N ILE A 100 6.92 15.88 -2.65
CA ILE A 100 6.07 15.89 -3.85
C ILE A 100 4.73 16.54 -3.54
N PHE A 101 4.11 16.24 -2.39
CA PHE A 101 2.85 16.84 -1.98
C PHE A 101 2.95 18.37 -1.86
N ASP A 102 3.98 18.87 -1.18
CA ASP A 102 4.16 20.30 -0.93
C ASP A 102 4.40 21.09 -2.23
N GLU A 103 5.10 20.49 -3.21
CA GLU A 103 5.55 21.16 -4.44
C GLU A 103 4.62 20.98 -5.66
N SER A 104 3.56 20.17 -5.58
CA SER A 104 2.78 19.77 -6.77
C SER A 104 1.35 20.34 -6.83
N ASP A 105 0.73 20.20 -8.00
CA ASP A 105 -0.69 20.50 -8.22
C ASP A 105 -1.62 19.55 -7.44
N ASN A 106 -2.93 19.88 -7.42
CA ASN A 106 -3.93 19.08 -6.68
C ASN A 106 -4.01 17.62 -7.15
N ARG A 107 -3.75 17.36 -8.44
CA ARG A 107 -3.76 15.99 -8.97
C ARG A 107 -2.65 15.15 -8.36
N HIS A 108 -1.42 15.65 -8.41
CA HIS A 108 -0.26 14.93 -7.87
C HIS A 108 -0.30 14.91 -6.34
N LYS A 109 -0.84 15.93 -5.67
CA LYS A 109 -1.14 15.91 -4.23
C LYS A 109 -2.05 14.76 -3.86
N ALA A 110 -3.18 14.63 -4.56
CA ALA A 110 -4.12 13.55 -4.31
C ALA A 110 -3.48 12.19 -4.59
N ALA A 111 -2.79 12.05 -5.72
CA ALA A 111 -2.12 10.81 -6.09
C ALA A 111 -1.04 10.40 -5.07
N VAL A 112 -0.16 11.32 -4.67
CA VAL A 112 0.93 10.97 -3.75
C VAL A 112 0.41 10.66 -2.35
N TYR A 113 -0.66 11.33 -1.91
CA TYR A 113 -1.33 10.99 -0.65
C TYR A 113 -1.92 9.58 -0.74
N MET A 114 -2.74 9.27 -1.76
CA MET A 114 -3.31 7.93 -1.94
C MET A 114 -2.23 6.84 -2.01
N LEU A 115 -1.11 7.11 -2.66
CA LEU A 115 0.04 6.20 -2.71
C LEU A 115 0.64 5.96 -1.33
N LEU A 116 0.92 7.02 -0.56
CA LEU A 116 1.44 6.92 0.80
C LEU A 116 0.47 6.15 1.71
N GLU A 117 -0.83 6.43 1.61
CA GLU A 117 -1.89 5.76 2.37
C GLU A 117 -1.86 4.25 2.10
N ARG A 118 -1.83 3.85 0.82
CA ARG A 118 -1.79 2.44 0.42
C ARG A 118 -0.51 1.73 0.86
N VAL A 119 0.65 2.36 0.70
CA VAL A 119 1.95 1.80 1.12
C VAL A 119 2.00 1.63 2.64
N ARG A 120 1.42 2.56 3.40
CA ARG A 120 1.31 2.47 4.86
C ARG A 120 0.42 1.30 5.28
N GLU A 121 -0.76 1.16 4.70
CA GLU A 121 -1.70 0.06 5.01
C GLU A 121 -1.05 -1.32 4.86
N GLU A 122 -0.37 -1.56 3.73
CA GLU A 122 0.28 -2.84 3.49
C GLU A 122 1.54 -3.04 4.34
N SER A 123 2.30 -1.98 4.60
CA SER A 123 3.44 -2.03 5.52
C SER A 123 3.02 -2.41 6.94
N GLU A 124 1.88 -1.92 7.42
CA GLU A 124 1.33 -2.34 8.71
C GLU A 124 0.95 -3.81 8.73
N LYS A 125 0.34 -4.33 7.66
CA LYS A 125 0.01 -5.76 7.55
C LYS A 125 1.28 -6.62 7.63
N LEU A 126 2.34 -6.22 6.94
CA LEU A 126 3.63 -6.91 6.99
C LEU A 126 4.25 -6.87 8.39
N LEU A 127 4.18 -5.73 9.10
CA LEU A 127 4.63 -5.64 10.49
C LEU A 127 3.82 -6.54 11.43
N LYS A 128 2.50 -6.58 11.28
CA LYS A 128 1.62 -7.47 12.06
C LYS A 128 1.94 -8.94 11.79
N MET A 129 2.14 -9.30 10.52
CA MET A 129 2.49 -10.66 10.12
C MET A 129 3.84 -11.08 10.68
N ARG A 130 4.86 -10.21 10.59
CA ARG A 130 6.18 -10.45 11.17
C ARG A 130 6.13 -10.67 12.68
N ARG A 131 5.38 -9.84 13.41
CA ARG A 131 5.18 -10.02 14.86
C ARG A 131 4.56 -11.36 15.21
N ARG A 132 3.54 -11.80 14.45
CA ARG A 132 2.90 -13.12 14.63
C ARG A 132 3.88 -14.28 14.39
N ILE A 133 4.74 -14.17 13.38
CA ILE A 133 5.77 -15.19 13.10
C ILE A 133 6.79 -15.23 14.25
N GLU A 134 7.27 -14.09 14.72
CA GLU A 134 8.21 -14.01 15.84
C GLU A 134 7.62 -14.56 17.14
N GLU A 135 6.33 -14.34 17.40
CA GLU A 135 5.61 -14.90 18.55
C GLU A 135 5.43 -16.42 18.44
N CYS A 136 5.07 -16.92 17.25
CA CYS A 136 4.97 -18.35 16.98
C CYS A 136 6.33 -19.07 17.17
N ASN A 137 7.41 -18.46 16.68
CA ASN A 137 8.76 -19.00 16.83
C ASN A 137 9.18 -19.07 18.30
N ARG A 138 8.89 -18.04 19.12
CA ARG A 138 9.15 -18.08 20.57
C ARG A 138 8.37 -19.20 21.26
N GLN A 139 7.10 -19.38 20.93
CA GLN A 139 6.29 -20.48 21.47
C GLN A 139 6.87 -21.86 21.11
N TYR A 140 7.47 -21.99 19.93
CA TYR A 140 8.14 -23.22 19.51
C TYR A 140 9.44 -23.49 20.27
N GLU A 141 10.21 -22.44 20.60
CA GLU A 141 11.41 -22.53 21.44
C GLU A 141 11.07 -22.87 22.90
N ASP A 142 10.01 -22.28 23.46
CA ASP A 142 9.58 -22.48 24.85
C ASP A 142 8.84 -23.81 25.09
N THR A 143 8.20 -24.34 24.04
CA THR A 143 7.52 -25.64 24.05
C THR A 143 7.88 -26.38 22.76
N PRO A 144 9.03 -27.06 22.71
CA PRO A 144 9.34 -27.90 21.56
C PRO A 144 8.26 -28.98 21.47
N ARG A 145 7.43 -28.90 20.43
CA ARG A 145 6.55 -30.01 20.07
C ARG A 145 7.43 -31.24 19.86
N GLU A 146 7.01 -32.40 20.38
CA GLU A 146 7.61 -33.68 19.97
C GLU A 146 7.69 -33.68 18.45
N ARG A 147 8.90 -33.83 17.90
CA ARG A 147 9.12 -33.89 16.46
C ARG A 147 8.23 -35.00 15.93
N ASP A 148 7.32 -34.65 15.03
CA ASP A 148 6.50 -35.63 14.35
C ASP A 148 7.43 -36.51 13.51
N PRO A 149 7.60 -37.81 13.84
CA PRO A 149 8.58 -38.69 13.21
C PRO A 149 8.32 -38.88 11.70
N ASP A 150 7.12 -38.53 11.20
CA ASP A 150 6.82 -38.58 9.78
C ASP A 150 7.43 -37.41 8.98
N ILE A 151 7.73 -36.25 9.60
CA ILE A 151 8.39 -35.12 8.92
C ILE A 151 9.88 -35.42 8.68
N ASP A 152 10.54 -36.05 9.66
CA ASP A 152 11.94 -36.47 9.53
C ASP A 152 12.08 -37.57 8.46
N ARG A 153 11.10 -38.49 8.35
CA ARG A 153 11.03 -39.47 7.25
C ARG A 153 10.91 -38.85 5.86
N ILE A 154 10.13 -37.76 5.72
CA ILE A 154 9.96 -37.08 4.43
C ILE A 154 11.25 -36.34 4.04
N LEU A 155 11.94 -35.71 4.99
CA LEU A 155 13.24 -35.06 4.76
C LEU A 155 14.33 -36.08 4.41
N ASP A 156 14.36 -37.23 5.08
CA ASP A 156 15.27 -38.33 4.75
C ASP A 156 14.98 -38.94 3.39
N LEU A 157 13.70 -39.02 2.97
CA LEU A 157 13.35 -39.42 1.60
C LEU A 157 13.92 -38.42 0.58
N PHE A 158 13.74 -37.12 0.79
CA PHE A 158 14.24 -36.08 -0.13
C PHE A 158 15.78 -36.01 -0.19
N LEU A 159 16.48 -36.25 0.91
CA LEU A 159 17.95 -36.23 0.97
C LEU A 159 18.59 -37.50 0.41
N ASN A 160 17.85 -38.60 0.33
CA ASN A 160 18.33 -39.89 -0.19
C ASN A 160 17.71 -40.27 -1.55
N PHE A 161 17.10 -39.32 -2.26
CA PHE A 161 16.72 -39.49 -3.67
C PHE A 161 17.94 -39.18 -4.56
N ASP A 162 18.73 -40.20 -4.85
CA ASP A 162 19.61 -40.30 -6.03
C ASP A 162 18.83 -40.93 -7.21
#